data_AF-A0A3S8RN28-F1
#
_entry.id   AF-A0A3S8RN28-F1
#
_cell.length_a   1.000
_cell.length_b   1.000
_cell.length_c   1.000
_cell.angle_alpha   90.00
_cell.angle_beta   90.00
_cell.angle_gamma   90.00
#
_symmetry.space_group_name_H-M   'P 1'
#
loop_
_entity.id
_entity.type
_entity.pdbx_description
1 polymer ?
#
loop_
_entity_poly.entity_id
_entity_poly.type
_entity_poly.pdbx_seq_one_letter_code
_entity_poly.pdbx_strand_id
1 'polypeptide(L)'
;MYYFALIFPFIVSFLPRLTNKQKFYLATVPLFIIVIFRVGVGTDYFSYEYLYNLQNVSTFGKMLDHQSNIELGFRIFIFIFKSIGLPFQFFIGFFGAVTLGFFVKWIDDTTNASLVSLILFIGMFFFVWNLSAIRQGLVMAVASYYFFNPQKHLSKKQSLLLIAVLALFHISVLFYIPVIYLARNVQWNKKNLLILLGVSFLFAFIPWQRVLAHLPFIPGSKKIMGYIDAKTQVLNFAGIVRIGFSAIILYHYDKITDTVFKKYLVDATLLGFGVYFCLKFSELIAGRTTIYTFILCIVVFKYILDYYFLKDSRILNGFIYTGLACFTGLFLYKDINAYMHQSNYRGTNKLLRFNTIFNRPNYDDYDNRFAYLTIRRDCNDERDELLDAQASLPISSNYREDLSYYAMWDHESELYGILGTDRTWIVEPSFKRKPTVYGSLVAYTPNDDLKQAFKSTEYLDLTGAEVTEERIQSALTNDASERQEITTQPLEVKSYDVENLPESILNMFPYRDEIISVKYVEFDKPYTYKILDLEYIDYHFFLYVNESFEPIVPVLSNDFYRIAPDGVITVDTYCRQRLYNKDGSLLWQY
;
A
#
# COMPACT_ATOMS: atom_id res chain seq x y z
N MET A 1 3.60 13.63 -18.93
CA MET A 1 4.53 14.27 -17.97
C MET A 1 5.83 13.47 -17.78
N TYR A 2 5.80 12.15 -17.55
CA TYR A 2 7.03 11.33 -17.35
C TYR A 2 8.06 11.46 -18.46
N TYR A 3 7.63 11.27 -19.72
CA TYR A 3 8.50 11.42 -20.89
C TYR A 3 9.04 12.84 -21.05
N PHE A 4 8.20 13.84 -20.73
CA PHE A 4 8.61 15.24 -20.73
C PHE A 4 9.69 15.51 -19.67
N ALA A 5 9.54 14.99 -18.45
CA ALA A 5 10.53 15.14 -17.39
C ALA A 5 11.90 14.52 -17.75
N LEU A 6 11.93 13.49 -18.58
CA LEU A 6 13.19 12.93 -19.11
C LEU A 6 13.81 13.83 -20.19
N ILE A 7 13.01 14.36 -21.12
CA ILE A 7 13.50 15.17 -22.24
C ILE A 7 13.85 16.60 -21.79
N PHE A 8 13.16 17.13 -20.80
CA PHE A 8 13.27 18.53 -20.37
C PHE A 8 14.69 18.95 -19.95
N PRO A 9 15.47 18.17 -19.18
CA PRO A 9 16.88 18.50 -18.89
C PRO A 9 17.74 18.66 -20.16
N PHE A 10 17.48 17.87 -21.21
CA PHE A 10 18.18 18.03 -22.49
C PHE A 10 17.81 19.37 -23.15
N ILE A 11 16.53 19.74 -23.16
CA ILE A 11 16.08 21.05 -23.68
C ILE A 11 16.76 22.19 -22.90
N VAL A 12 16.72 22.13 -21.57
CA VAL A 12 17.31 23.15 -20.68
C VAL A 12 18.83 23.28 -20.88
N SER A 13 19.51 22.20 -21.27
CA SER A 13 20.95 22.23 -21.54
C SER A 13 21.33 23.23 -22.65
N PHE A 14 20.45 23.41 -23.65
CA PHE A 14 20.67 24.30 -24.79
C PHE A 14 20.29 25.76 -24.53
N LEU A 15 19.73 26.11 -23.36
CA LEU A 15 19.36 27.50 -23.06
C LEU A 15 20.62 28.36 -22.82
N PRO A 16 20.92 29.38 -23.64
CA PRO A 16 22.22 30.06 -23.59
C PRO A 16 22.36 31.04 -22.43
N ARG A 17 21.25 31.57 -21.89
CA ARG A 17 21.26 32.66 -20.88
C ARG A 17 21.32 32.19 -19.43
N LEU A 18 21.25 30.88 -19.17
CA LEU A 18 21.17 30.33 -17.82
C LEU A 18 22.53 29.75 -17.38
N THR A 19 22.89 29.99 -16.12
CA THR A 19 24.03 29.31 -15.49
C THR A 19 23.74 27.82 -15.31
N ASN A 20 24.78 26.99 -15.17
CA ASN A 20 24.62 25.54 -14.96
C ASN A 20 23.75 25.23 -13.72
N LYS A 21 23.90 26.01 -12.65
CA LYS A 21 23.11 25.85 -11.43
C LYS A 21 21.63 26.20 -11.64
N GLN A 22 21.34 27.28 -12.37
CA GLN A 22 19.96 27.63 -12.75
C GLN A 22 19.33 26.57 -13.64
N LYS A 23 20.07 26.08 -14.64
CA LYS A 23 19.64 24.99 -15.52
C LYS A 23 19.31 23.72 -14.74
N PHE A 24 20.18 23.34 -13.81
CA PHE A 24 19.98 22.18 -12.94
C PHE A 24 18.68 22.28 -12.14
N TYR A 25 18.46 23.36 -11.38
CA TYR A 25 17.24 23.50 -10.59
C TYR A 25 15.99 23.63 -11.45
N LEU A 26 16.06 24.34 -12.59
CA LEU A 26 14.94 24.40 -13.53
C LEU A 26 14.56 23.00 -14.01
N ALA A 27 15.54 22.17 -14.35
CA ALA A 27 15.31 20.78 -14.78
C ALA A 27 14.68 19.88 -13.70
N THR A 28 14.75 20.26 -12.41
CA THR A 28 14.07 19.51 -11.33
C THR A 28 12.58 19.82 -11.20
N VAL A 29 12.10 20.94 -11.75
CA VAL A 29 10.71 21.38 -11.57
C VAL A 29 9.68 20.33 -12.04
N PRO A 30 9.81 19.73 -13.25
CA PRO A 30 8.88 18.68 -13.67
C PRO A 30 8.89 17.45 -12.75
N LEU A 31 10.02 17.14 -12.10
CA LEU A 31 10.14 16.01 -11.19
C LEU A 31 9.35 16.26 -9.91
N PHE A 32 9.42 17.47 -9.35
CA PHE A 32 8.61 17.85 -8.17
C PHE A 32 7.12 17.85 -8.50
N ILE A 33 6.72 18.35 -9.67
CA ILE A 33 5.32 18.31 -10.13
C ILE A 33 4.81 16.86 -10.20
N ILE A 34 5.60 15.96 -10.80
CA ILE A 34 5.24 14.53 -10.84
C ILE A 34 5.08 13.98 -9.43
N VAL A 35 6.06 14.25 -8.56
CA VAL A 35 6.09 13.65 -7.23
C VAL A 35 4.92 14.12 -6.35
N ILE A 36 4.56 15.40 -6.43
CA ILE A 36 3.50 16.00 -5.60
C ILE A 36 2.11 15.64 -6.12
N PHE A 37 1.90 15.64 -7.44
CA PHE A 37 0.56 15.54 -8.02
C PHE A 37 0.19 14.16 -8.55
N ARG A 38 1.11 13.18 -8.61
CA ARG A 38 0.82 11.84 -9.18
C ARG A 38 -0.28 11.11 -8.43
N VAL A 39 -1.08 10.35 -9.18
CA VAL A 39 -1.98 9.33 -8.65
C VAL A 39 -1.73 8.00 -9.35
N GLY A 40 -1.68 6.91 -8.57
CA GLY A 40 -1.59 5.56 -9.10
C GLY A 40 -0.33 5.31 -9.93
N VAL A 41 0.84 5.82 -9.50
CA VAL A 41 2.13 5.54 -10.16
C VAL A 41 3.22 5.19 -9.15
N GLY A 42 3.93 4.10 -9.47
CA GLY A 42 4.79 3.36 -8.56
C GLY A 42 4.13 2.04 -8.20
N THR A 43 4.87 0.92 -8.24
CA THR A 43 4.32 -0.43 -8.00
C THR A 43 3.74 -0.56 -6.60
N ASP A 44 4.26 0.22 -5.66
CA ASP A 44 3.85 0.22 -4.26
C ASP A 44 2.85 1.34 -3.91
N TYR A 45 2.41 2.16 -4.88
CA TYR A 45 1.59 3.35 -4.61
C TYR A 45 0.30 2.99 -3.87
N PHE A 46 -0.49 2.06 -4.41
CA PHE A 46 -1.74 1.63 -3.80
C PHE A 46 -1.50 0.86 -2.50
N SER A 47 -0.38 0.16 -2.36
CA SER A 47 0.00 -0.45 -1.09
C SER A 47 0.17 0.62 -0.01
N TYR A 48 0.84 1.74 -0.31
CA TYR A 48 0.96 2.82 0.67
C TYR A 48 -0.37 3.50 0.97
N GLU A 49 -1.21 3.71 -0.04
CA GLU A 49 -2.55 4.27 0.16
C GLU A 49 -3.38 3.40 1.09
N TYR A 50 -3.34 2.10 0.82
CA TYR A 50 -3.99 1.10 1.62
C TYR A 50 -3.52 1.12 3.08
N LEU A 51 -2.21 1.07 3.29
CA LEU A 51 -1.61 1.11 4.63
C LEU A 51 -1.95 2.39 5.38
N TYR A 52 -1.91 3.54 4.70
CA TYR A 52 -2.28 4.84 5.24
C TYR A 52 -3.74 4.85 5.73
N ASN A 53 -4.64 4.36 4.88
CA ASN A 53 -6.06 4.33 5.18
C ASN A 53 -6.41 3.29 6.26
N LEU A 54 -5.68 2.17 6.37
CA LEU A 54 -5.93 1.16 7.40
C LEU A 54 -5.49 1.60 8.81
N GLN A 55 -4.39 2.33 8.93
CA GLN A 55 -3.77 2.57 10.23
C GLN A 55 -4.73 3.28 11.21
N ASN A 56 -4.93 2.69 12.39
CA ASN A 56 -5.77 3.27 13.44
C ASN A 56 -5.04 4.45 14.11
N VAL A 57 -5.73 5.58 14.24
CA VAL A 57 -5.19 6.82 14.83
C VAL A 57 -5.83 7.21 16.16
N SER A 58 -6.70 6.35 16.72
CA SER A 58 -7.40 6.67 17.98
C SER A 58 -6.45 6.80 19.17
N THR A 59 -5.41 5.96 19.26
CA THR A 59 -4.36 6.08 20.29
C THR A 59 -3.00 5.64 19.77
N PHE A 60 -1.93 6.17 20.38
CA PHE A 60 -0.55 5.76 20.07
C PHE A 60 -0.29 4.27 20.36
N GLY A 61 -0.86 3.73 21.46
CA GLY A 61 -0.74 2.31 21.81
C GLY A 61 -1.34 1.41 20.73
N LYS A 62 -2.55 1.73 20.26
CA LYS A 62 -3.19 0.98 19.16
C LYS A 62 -2.37 1.03 17.87
N MET A 63 -1.65 2.12 17.59
CA MET A 63 -0.76 2.20 16.43
C MET A 63 0.47 1.28 16.56
N LEU A 64 1.02 1.11 17.76
CA LEU A 64 2.15 0.20 18.00
C LEU A 64 1.74 -1.28 17.88
N ASP A 65 0.54 -1.62 18.36
CA ASP A 65 0.01 -2.98 18.36
C ASP A 65 -0.45 -3.43 16.96
N HIS A 66 -0.80 -2.49 16.07
CA HIS A 66 -1.29 -2.78 14.71
C HIS A 66 -0.15 -2.87 13.67
N GLN A 67 -0.28 -3.82 12.73
CA GLN A 67 0.52 -3.96 11.49
C GLN A 67 2.03 -4.24 11.66
N SER A 68 2.40 -5.41 12.20
CA SER A 68 3.79 -5.85 12.39
C SER A 68 4.72 -5.75 11.16
N ASN A 69 4.17 -5.71 9.94
CA ASN A 69 4.91 -5.75 8.67
C ASN A 69 5.44 -4.38 8.16
N ILE A 70 5.17 -3.27 8.85
CA ILE A 70 5.66 -1.93 8.45
C ILE A 70 6.74 -1.45 9.43
N GLU A 71 7.77 -0.75 8.98
CA GLU A 71 8.77 -0.19 9.90
C GLU A 71 8.20 0.94 10.77
N LEU A 72 8.62 0.97 12.03
CA LEU A 72 8.08 1.86 13.07
C LEU A 72 8.11 3.34 12.68
N GLY A 73 9.20 3.81 12.11
CA GLY A 73 9.37 5.21 11.70
C GLY A 73 8.34 5.62 10.63
N PHE A 74 8.04 4.73 9.69
CA PHE A 74 7.02 5.01 8.68
C PHE A 74 5.61 5.04 9.29
N ARG A 75 5.29 4.12 10.22
CA ARG A 75 3.99 4.12 10.94
C ARG A 75 3.78 5.39 11.76
N ILE A 76 4.82 5.88 12.44
CA ILE A 76 4.75 7.14 13.20
C ILE A 76 4.39 8.30 12.28
N PHE A 77 4.95 8.37 11.06
CA PHE A 77 4.60 9.44 10.12
C PHE A 77 3.18 9.31 9.57
N ILE A 78 2.70 8.09 9.27
CA ILE A 78 1.27 7.88 8.92
C ILE A 78 0.39 8.39 10.06
N PHE A 79 0.73 8.04 11.31
CA PHE A 79 -0.02 8.45 12.49
C PHE A 79 -0.10 9.97 12.59
N ILE A 80 1.03 10.67 12.44
CA ILE A 80 1.07 12.14 12.50
C ILE A 80 0.19 12.75 11.42
N PHE A 81 0.38 12.38 10.14
CA PHE A 81 -0.35 12.99 9.02
C PHE A 81 -1.86 12.73 9.11
N LYS A 82 -2.24 11.51 9.48
CA LYS A 82 -3.65 11.13 9.60
C LYS A 82 -4.31 11.72 10.85
N SER A 83 -3.57 11.89 11.96
CA SER A 83 -4.10 12.55 13.17
C SER A 83 -4.43 14.03 12.96
N ILE A 84 -3.73 14.71 12.04
CA ILE A 84 -4.02 16.10 11.67
C ILE A 84 -4.98 16.21 10.46
N GLY A 85 -5.57 15.10 10.01
CA GLY A 85 -6.57 15.09 8.94
C GLY A 85 -6.04 15.29 7.53
N LEU A 86 -4.72 15.12 7.28
CA LEU A 86 -4.20 15.21 5.92
C LEU A 86 -4.57 13.96 5.10
N PRO A 87 -4.91 14.09 3.81
CA PRO A 87 -5.20 12.93 2.97
C PRO A 87 -3.92 12.26 2.46
N PHE A 88 -4.02 11.01 2.03
CA PHE A 88 -2.89 10.20 1.56
C PHE A 88 -2.02 10.91 0.50
N GLN A 89 -2.63 11.69 -0.40
CA GLN A 89 -1.93 12.42 -1.46
C GLN A 89 -0.89 13.41 -0.92
N PHE A 90 -1.19 14.09 0.19
CA PHE A 90 -0.21 14.96 0.85
C PHE A 90 0.92 14.16 1.49
N PHE A 91 0.59 13.02 2.11
CA PHE A 91 1.56 12.14 2.73
C PHE A 91 2.57 11.58 1.70
N ILE A 92 2.09 10.96 0.62
CA ILE A 92 2.94 10.37 -0.41
C ILE A 92 3.74 11.45 -1.17
N GLY A 93 3.11 12.60 -1.46
CA GLY A 93 3.74 13.75 -2.09
C GLY A 93 4.86 14.34 -1.23
N PHE A 94 4.63 14.48 0.08
CA PHE A 94 5.65 14.94 1.03
C PHE A 94 6.87 14.02 1.06
N PHE A 95 6.67 12.71 1.23
CA PHE A 95 7.77 11.74 1.28
C PHE A 95 8.58 11.72 -0.01
N GLY A 96 7.90 11.73 -1.16
CA GLY A 96 8.58 11.82 -2.44
C GLY A 96 9.33 13.15 -2.61
N ALA A 97 8.74 14.28 -2.19
CA ALA A 97 9.37 15.60 -2.35
C ALA A 97 10.62 15.73 -1.47
N VAL A 98 10.56 15.24 -0.23
CA VAL A 98 11.71 15.17 0.68
C VAL A 98 12.80 14.27 0.09
N THR A 99 12.42 13.08 -0.40
CA THR A 99 13.34 12.12 -1.04
C THR A 99 14.03 12.75 -2.24
N LEU A 100 13.27 13.39 -3.14
CA LEU A 100 13.80 14.11 -4.29
C LEU A 100 14.73 15.25 -3.86
N GLY A 101 14.32 16.04 -2.86
CA GLY A 101 15.10 17.16 -2.33
C GLY A 101 16.48 16.73 -1.85
N PHE A 102 16.57 15.61 -1.12
CA PHE A 102 17.85 15.04 -0.69
C PHE A 102 18.71 14.57 -1.87
N PHE A 103 18.13 13.90 -2.88
CA PHE A 103 18.89 13.51 -4.08
C PHE A 103 19.39 14.73 -4.86
N VAL A 104 18.54 15.74 -5.08
CA VAL A 104 18.89 16.98 -5.77
C VAL A 104 20.02 17.69 -5.03
N LYS A 105 19.92 17.82 -3.70
CA LYS A 105 20.95 18.44 -2.87
C LYS A 105 22.26 17.64 -2.87
N TRP A 106 22.19 16.31 -2.81
CA TRP A 106 23.35 15.44 -2.91
C TRP A 106 24.08 15.59 -4.26
N ILE A 107 23.33 15.61 -5.36
CA ILE A 107 23.89 15.79 -6.70
C ILE A 107 24.50 17.20 -6.86
N ASP A 108 23.83 18.25 -6.37
CA ASP A 108 24.35 19.62 -6.38
C ASP A 108 25.69 19.71 -5.66
N ASP A 109 25.72 19.27 -4.39
CA ASP A 109 26.89 19.37 -3.52
C ASP A 109 28.07 18.49 -3.98
N THR A 110 27.80 17.34 -4.63
CA THR A 110 28.84 16.35 -5.00
C THR A 110 29.35 16.50 -6.43
N THR A 111 28.51 17.03 -7.34
CA THR A 111 28.83 17.12 -8.78
C THR A 111 28.75 18.53 -9.35
N ASN A 112 28.66 19.55 -8.49
CA ASN A 112 28.54 20.97 -8.85
C ASN A 112 27.34 21.24 -9.78
N ALA A 113 26.14 20.88 -9.33
CA ALA A 113 24.88 21.05 -10.07
C ALA A 113 24.91 20.45 -11.49
N SER A 114 25.46 19.24 -11.65
CA SER A 114 25.57 18.67 -13.00
C SER A 114 24.23 18.21 -13.56
N LEU A 115 23.84 18.78 -14.70
CA LEU A 115 22.70 18.32 -15.49
C LEU A 115 22.85 16.85 -15.93
N VAL A 116 24.06 16.42 -16.26
CA VAL A 116 24.33 15.04 -16.69
C VAL A 116 24.04 14.05 -15.56
N SER A 117 24.48 14.37 -14.33
CA SER A 117 24.16 13.58 -13.14
C SER A 117 22.64 13.53 -12.90
N LEU A 118 21.94 14.65 -13.10
CA LEU A 118 20.49 14.69 -12.97
C LEU A 118 19.79 13.81 -14.01
N ILE A 119 20.24 13.84 -15.27
CA ILE A 119 19.69 12.99 -16.34
C ILE A 119 19.88 11.51 -16.01
N LEU A 120 21.07 11.10 -15.55
CA LEU A 120 21.32 9.73 -15.09
C LEU A 120 20.40 9.33 -13.93
N PHE A 121 20.21 10.23 -12.96
CA PHE A 121 19.28 10.01 -11.85
C PHE A 121 17.84 9.80 -12.34
N ILE A 122 17.36 10.65 -13.25
CA ILE A 122 16.00 10.56 -13.81
C ILE A 122 15.83 9.23 -14.55
N GLY A 123 16.78 8.86 -15.40
CA GLY A 123 16.72 7.64 -16.18
C GLY A 123 16.76 6.38 -15.32
N MET A 124 17.70 6.29 -14.38
CA MET A 124 18.00 5.03 -13.69
C MET A 124 17.28 4.85 -12.35
N PHE A 125 16.90 5.93 -11.66
CA PHE A 125 16.52 5.84 -10.25
C PHE A 125 15.22 6.54 -9.89
N PHE A 126 14.83 7.60 -10.61
CA PHE A 126 13.65 8.40 -10.24
C PHE A 126 12.36 7.57 -10.19
N PHE A 127 12.08 6.76 -11.21
CA PHE A 127 10.81 6.04 -11.29
C PHE A 127 10.66 5.01 -10.16
N VAL A 128 11.65 4.14 -9.96
CA VAL A 128 11.58 3.09 -8.94
C VAL A 128 11.76 3.65 -7.53
N TRP A 129 12.77 4.47 -7.28
CA TRP A 129 13.17 4.81 -5.91
C TRP A 129 12.56 6.10 -5.39
N ASN A 130 11.92 6.90 -6.25
CA ASN A 130 11.20 8.09 -5.80
C ASN A 130 9.67 7.95 -5.98
N LEU A 131 9.23 7.16 -6.99
CA LEU A 131 7.80 6.95 -7.21
C LEU A 131 7.25 5.68 -6.58
N SER A 132 8.05 4.61 -6.52
CA SER A 132 7.63 3.32 -5.98
C SER A 132 8.16 3.03 -4.58
N ALA A 133 9.42 2.62 -4.44
CA ALA A 133 9.99 2.14 -3.19
C ALA A 133 10.35 3.29 -2.23
N ILE A 134 9.41 4.19 -1.92
CA ILE A 134 9.65 5.47 -1.23
C ILE A 134 10.34 5.32 0.12
N ARG A 135 10.05 4.26 0.89
CA ARG A 135 10.69 3.99 2.19
C ARG A 135 12.19 3.76 2.01
N GLN A 136 12.53 2.87 1.09
CA GLN A 136 13.91 2.57 0.74
C GLN A 136 14.59 3.75 0.02
N GLY A 137 13.83 4.45 -0.82
CA GLY A 137 14.23 5.65 -1.54
C GLY A 137 14.65 6.79 -0.62
N LEU A 138 13.85 7.10 0.39
CA LEU A 138 14.17 8.09 1.42
C LEU A 138 15.47 7.74 2.13
N VAL A 139 15.58 6.50 2.59
CA VAL A 139 16.79 5.99 3.25
C VAL A 139 18.00 6.13 2.34
N MET A 140 17.87 5.78 1.05
CA MET A 140 18.93 5.92 0.07
C MET A 140 19.31 7.39 -0.18
N ALA A 141 18.33 8.28 -0.28
CA ALA A 141 18.57 9.71 -0.51
C ALA A 141 19.33 10.35 0.66
N VAL A 142 18.88 10.09 1.89
CA VAL A 142 19.51 10.60 3.11
C VAL A 142 20.89 9.98 3.30
N ALA A 143 21.03 8.66 3.12
CA ALA A 143 22.32 7.98 3.24
C ALA A 143 23.34 8.50 2.21
N SER A 144 22.94 8.67 0.94
CA SER A 144 23.79 9.27 -0.08
C SER A 144 24.20 10.70 0.28
N TYR A 145 23.27 11.51 0.77
CA TYR A 145 23.55 12.88 1.17
C TYR A 145 24.57 12.99 2.31
N TYR A 146 24.54 12.10 3.29
CA TYR A 146 25.42 12.19 4.47
C TYR A 146 26.70 11.36 4.38
N PHE A 147 26.67 10.18 3.74
CA PHE A 147 27.84 9.28 3.68
C PHE A 147 28.68 9.44 2.42
N PHE A 148 28.11 10.02 1.37
CA PHE A 148 28.72 10.14 0.03
C PHE A 148 28.70 11.58 -0.48
N ASN A 149 28.85 12.55 0.42
CA ASN A 149 29.00 13.97 0.10
C ASN A 149 30.32 14.49 0.71
N PRO A 150 31.19 15.13 -0.09
CA PRO A 150 32.49 15.59 0.40
C PRO A 150 32.38 16.69 1.46
N GLN A 151 31.26 17.41 1.50
CA GLN A 151 31.01 18.50 2.44
C GLN A 151 30.47 18.01 3.79
N LYS A 152 30.20 16.71 3.94
CA LYS A 152 29.62 16.13 5.15
C LYS A 152 30.60 15.22 5.85
N HIS A 153 30.89 15.56 7.10
CA HIS A 153 31.75 14.77 7.98
C HIS A 153 30.97 14.42 9.24
N LEU A 154 30.50 13.17 9.31
CA LEU A 154 29.87 12.63 10.50
C LEU A 154 30.89 11.86 11.33
N SER A 155 30.88 12.06 12.64
CA SER A 155 31.61 11.20 13.58
C SER A 155 31.06 9.77 13.54
N LYS A 156 31.82 8.79 14.07
CA LYS A 156 31.36 7.39 14.16
C LYS A 156 30.04 7.25 14.92
N LYS A 157 29.87 8.00 16.02
CA LYS A 157 28.64 8.01 16.84
C LYS A 157 27.46 8.59 16.05
N GLN A 158 27.65 9.72 15.37
CA GLN A 158 26.60 10.33 14.52
C GLN A 158 26.23 9.44 13.34
N SER A 159 27.21 8.75 12.75
CA SER A 159 26.99 7.79 11.66
C SER A 159 26.13 6.61 12.13
N LEU A 160 26.44 6.04 13.30
CA LEU A 160 25.67 4.93 13.87
C LEU A 160 24.26 5.36 14.26
N LEU A 161 24.11 6.55 14.87
CA LEU A 161 22.80 7.12 15.20
C LEU A 161 21.96 7.35 13.94
N LEU A 162 22.54 7.92 12.88
CA LEU A 162 21.85 8.11 11.62
C LEU A 162 21.38 6.78 11.02
N ILE A 163 22.24 5.76 11.02
CA ILE A 163 21.86 4.42 10.53
C ILE A 163 20.73 3.83 11.36
N ALA A 164 20.76 3.97 12.69
CA ALA A 164 19.69 3.51 13.58
C ALA A 164 18.35 4.21 13.27
N VAL A 165 18.38 5.54 13.06
CA VAL A 165 17.18 6.31 12.67
C VAL A 165 16.67 5.89 11.30
N LEU A 166 17.55 5.70 10.31
CA LEU A 166 17.16 5.25 8.97
C LEU A 166 16.62 3.81 8.97
N ALA A 167 17.09 2.96 9.88
CA ALA A 167 16.58 1.60 10.03
C ALA A 167 15.11 1.57 10.51
N LEU A 168 14.64 2.64 11.17
CA LEU A 168 13.22 2.81 11.51
C LEU A 168 12.35 3.03 10.28
N PHE A 169 12.91 3.44 9.13
CA PHE A 169 12.17 3.60 7.88
C PHE A 169 12.37 2.40 6.95
N HIS A 170 13.57 1.83 6.91
CA HIS A 170 13.85 0.65 6.12
C HIS A 170 15.10 -0.09 6.62
N ILE A 171 14.94 -1.35 7.02
CA ILE A 171 16.01 -2.11 7.68
C ILE A 171 17.23 -2.39 6.78
N SER A 172 17.07 -2.36 5.46
CA SER A 172 18.19 -2.65 4.54
C SER A 172 19.32 -1.61 4.61
N VAL A 173 19.15 -0.48 5.31
CA VAL A 173 20.26 0.43 5.58
C VAL A 173 21.40 -0.25 6.33
N LEU A 174 21.14 -1.30 7.11
CA LEU A 174 22.18 -2.01 7.86
C LEU A 174 23.26 -2.62 6.94
N PHE A 175 22.91 -2.93 5.69
CA PHE A 175 23.87 -3.40 4.70
C PHE A 175 24.90 -2.35 4.26
N TYR A 176 24.67 -1.06 4.55
CA TYR A 176 25.68 -0.02 4.34
C TYR A 176 26.90 -0.17 5.23
N ILE A 177 26.72 -0.68 6.45
CA ILE A 177 27.78 -0.71 7.47
C ILE A 177 29.04 -1.42 6.93
N PRO A 178 28.97 -2.67 6.45
CA PRO A 178 30.15 -3.36 5.96
C PRO A 178 30.74 -2.67 4.72
N VAL A 179 29.92 -2.17 3.80
CA VAL A 179 30.43 -1.55 2.56
C VAL A 179 31.14 -0.23 2.85
N ILE A 180 30.53 0.66 3.64
CA ILE A 180 31.17 1.94 4.04
C ILE A 180 32.45 1.64 4.81
N TYR A 181 32.41 0.67 5.73
CA TYR A 181 33.57 0.32 6.54
C TYR A 181 34.73 -0.20 5.66
N LEU A 182 34.46 -1.12 4.75
CA LEU A 182 35.46 -1.68 3.84
C LEU A 182 35.97 -0.63 2.85
N ALA A 183 35.11 0.23 2.31
CA ALA A 183 35.50 1.28 1.37
C ALA A 183 36.37 2.37 2.02
N ARG A 184 36.15 2.69 3.31
CA ARG A 184 36.91 3.74 4.01
C ARG A 184 38.22 3.25 4.62
N ASN A 185 38.24 2.04 5.17
CA ASN A 185 39.36 1.59 6.00
C ASN A 185 40.33 0.65 5.27
N VAL A 186 39.92 0.04 4.16
CA VAL A 186 40.80 -0.86 3.38
C VAL A 186 41.37 -0.10 2.18
N GLN A 187 42.69 -0.18 1.99
CA GLN A 187 43.36 0.42 0.85
C GLN A 187 43.23 -0.46 -0.39
N TRP A 188 42.12 -0.30 -1.12
CA TRP A 188 41.89 -1.03 -2.34
C TRP A 188 42.81 -0.55 -3.46
N ASN A 189 43.22 -1.47 -4.31
CA ASN A 189 43.86 -1.18 -5.59
C ASN A 189 43.07 -1.86 -6.72
N LYS A 190 43.30 -1.42 -7.95
CA LYS A 190 42.60 -1.93 -9.14
C LYS A 190 42.67 -3.46 -9.26
N LYS A 191 43.82 -4.07 -8.97
CA LYS A 191 44.03 -5.52 -9.04
C LYS A 191 43.18 -6.27 -8.02
N ASN A 192 43.18 -5.80 -6.76
CA ASN A 192 42.42 -6.40 -5.67
C ASN A 192 40.91 -6.33 -5.94
N LEU A 193 40.44 -5.19 -6.47
CA LEU A 193 39.02 -5.02 -6.86
C LEU A 193 38.64 -5.92 -8.03
N LEU A 194 39.51 -6.07 -9.03
CA LEU A 194 39.28 -6.99 -10.15
C LEU A 194 39.18 -8.44 -9.66
N ILE A 195 40.09 -8.87 -8.77
CA ILE A 195 40.05 -10.21 -8.16
C ILE A 195 38.75 -10.39 -7.36
N LEU A 196 38.40 -9.41 -6.52
CA LEU A 196 37.17 -9.46 -5.73
C LEU A 196 35.93 -9.61 -6.63
N LEU A 197 35.83 -8.81 -7.69
CA LEU A 197 34.72 -8.87 -8.63
C LEU A 197 34.68 -10.21 -9.38
N GLY A 198 35.84 -10.74 -9.80
CA GLY A 198 35.93 -12.06 -10.43
C GLY A 198 35.46 -13.17 -9.50
N VAL A 199 35.93 -13.19 -8.24
CA VAL A 199 35.51 -14.16 -7.23
C VAL A 199 34.01 -14.01 -6.93
N SER A 200 33.52 -12.78 -6.78
CA SER A 200 32.10 -12.51 -6.52
C SER A 200 31.22 -12.97 -7.69
N PHE A 201 31.67 -12.79 -8.93
CA PHE A 201 30.98 -13.27 -10.12
C PHE A 201 30.93 -14.80 -10.17
N LEU A 202 32.03 -15.50 -9.85
CA LEU A 202 32.03 -16.95 -9.75
C LEU A 202 31.08 -17.45 -8.64
N PHE A 203 30.99 -16.72 -7.53
CA PHE A 203 30.08 -17.02 -6.43
C PHE A 203 28.60 -17.02 -6.84
N ALA A 204 28.24 -16.23 -7.86
CA ALA A 204 26.88 -16.16 -8.41
C ALA A 204 26.44 -17.48 -9.09
N PHE A 205 27.38 -18.33 -9.51
CA PHE A 205 27.10 -19.62 -10.15
C PHE A 205 27.03 -20.80 -9.17
N ILE A 206 27.26 -20.56 -7.88
CA ILE A 206 27.15 -21.60 -6.86
C ILE A 206 25.67 -21.99 -6.70
N PRO A 207 25.31 -23.28 -6.72
CA PRO A 207 23.93 -23.73 -6.56
C PRO A 207 23.49 -23.66 -5.08
N TRP A 208 23.27 -22.44 -4.58
CA TRP A 208 22.97 -22.15 -3.18
C TRP A 208 21.80 -22.94 -2.61
N GLN A 209 20.80 -23.26 -3.44
CA GLN A 209 19.67 -24.11 -3.02
C GLN A 209 20.15 -25.49 -2.55
N ARG A 210 21.07 -26.11 -3.29
CA ARG A 210 21.64 -27.42 -2.92
C ARG A 210 22.54 -27.29 -1.70
N VAL A 211 23.36 -26.24 -1.64
CA VAL A 211 24.26 -25.99 -0.50
C VAL A 211 23.47 -25.79 0.80
N LEU A 212 22.45 -24.94 0.80
CA LEU A 212 21.66 -24.63 1.99
C LEU A 212 20.73 -25.78 2.40
N ALA A 213 20.26 -26.60 1.46
CA ALA A 213 19.49 -27.81 1.79
C ALA A 213 20.28 -28.78 2.68
N HIS A 214 21.61 -28.80 2.58
CA HIS A 214 22.49 -29.59 3.44
C HIS A 214 22.92 -28.88 4.73
N LEU A 215 22.49 -27.63 4.95
CA LEU A 215 22.84 -26.82 6.13
C LEU A 215 21.59 -26.32 6.88
N PRO A 216 20.67 -27.21 7.29
CA PRO A 216 19.41 -26.81 7.93
C PRO A 216 19.61 -26.15 9.31
N PHE A 217 20.78 -26.34 9.93
CA PHE A 217 21.12 -25.79 11.25
C PHE A 217 21.38 -24.28 11.26
N ILE A 218 21.53 -23.63 10.09
CA ILE A 218 21.77 -22.19 10.02
C ILE A 218 20.46 -21.44 10.32
N PRO A 219 20.41 -20.59 11.36
CA PRO A 219 19.24 -19.76 11.65
C PRO A 219 18.89 -18.88 10.44
N GLY A 220 17.63 -18.95 9.99
CA GLY A 220 17.14 -18.20 8.83
C GLY A 220 17.32 -18.89 7.48
N SER A 221 17.91 -20.09 7.42
CA SER A 221 18.05 -20.90 6.19
C SER A 221 16.71 -21.09 5.46
N LYS A 222 15.64 -21.41 6.19
CA LYS A 222 14.28 -21.54 5.63
C LYS A 222 13.77 -20.25 4.96
N LYS A 223 14.04 -19.09 5.59
CA LYS A 223 13.65 -17.78 5.04
C LYS A 223 14.47 -17.44 3.79
N ILE A 224 15.77 -17.72 3.80
CA ILE A 224 16.65 -17.55 2.63
C ILE A 224 16.23 -18.48 1.49
N MET A 225 15.91 -19.74 1.79
CA MET A 225 15.41 -20.70 0.79
C MET A 225 14.15 -20.21 0.08
N GLY A 226 13.24 -19.52 0.80
CA GLY A 226 12.07 -18.88 0.20
C GLY A 226 12.38 -17.72 -0.75
N TYR A 227 13.59 -17.14 -0.70
CA TYR A 227 14.05 -16.07 -1.59
C TYR A 227 14.94 -16.56 -2.74
N ILE A 228 15.33 -17.84 -2.74
CA ILE A 228 16.15 -18.41 -3.82
C ILE A 228 15.25 -18.71 -5.00
N ASP A 229 15.52 -18.06 -6.12
CA ASP A 229 14.83 -18.34 -7.37
C ASP A 229 15.57 -19.46 -8.12
N ALA A 230 14.85 -20.57 -8.34
CA ALA A 230 15.34 -21.76 -9.04
C ALA A 230 15.79 -21.46 -10.49
N LYS A 231 15.37 -20.33 -11.07
CA LYS A 231 15.73 -19.87 -12.42
C LYS A 231 16.58 -18.61 -12.42
N THR A 232 17.35 -18.35 -11.36
CA THR A 232 18.22 -17.16 -11.28
C THR A 232 19.18 -17.07 -12.46
N GLN A 233 18.93 -16.12 -13.37
CA GLN A 233 19.83 -15.80 -14.47
C GLN A 233 20.85 -14.75 -14.03
N VAL A 234 22.11 -15.16 -13.90
CA VAL A 234 23.23 -14.26 -13.52
C VAL A 234 23.40 -13.14 -14.55
N LEU A 235 23.20 -13.44 -15.84
CA LEU A 235 23.36 -12.52 -16.98
C LEU A 235 22.04 -11.85 -17.40
N ASN A 236 21.16 -11.53 -16.45
CA ASN A 236 20.00 -10.71 -16.75
C ASN A 236 20.40 -9.24 -16.98
N PHE A 237 19.45 -8.39 -17.39
CA PHE A 237 19.71 -6.96 -17.68
C PHE A 237 20.45 -6.24 -16.53
N ALA A 238 20.03 -6.48 -15.28
CA ALA A 238 20.64 -5.87 -14.09
C ALA A 238 22.09 -6.33 -13.85
N GLY A 239 22.40 -7.60 -14.14
CA GLY A 239 23.76 -8.16 -14.10
C GLY A 239 24.63 -7.59 -15.21
N ILE A 240 24.16 -7.61 -16.46
CA ILE A 240 24.91 -7.09 -17.62
C ILE A 240 25.27 -5.62 -17.44
N VAL A 241 24.32 -4.79 -16.99
CA VAL A 241 24.57 -3.38 -16.71
C VAL A 241 25.69 -3.18 -15.68
N ARG A 242 25.69 -3.98 -14.60
CA ARG A 242 26.73 -3.90 -13.56
C ARG A 242 28.09 -4.38 -14.04
N ILE A 243 28.13 -5.42 -14.88
CA ILE A 243 29.37 -5.87 -15.55
C ILE A 243 29.90 -4.73 -16.43
N GLY A 244 29.04 -4.14 -17.26
CA GLY A 244 29.39 -3.01 -18.13
C GLY A 244 29.95 -1.82 -17.35
N PHE A 245 29.24 -1.38 -16.30
CA PHE A 245 29.73 -0.31 -15.43
C PHE A 245 31.03 -0.68 -14.73
N SER A 246 31.16 -1.89 -14.20
CA SER A 246 32.40 -2.35 -13.56
C SER A 246 33.58 -2.29 -14.52
N ALA A 247 33.41 -2.78 -15.76
CA ALA A 247 34.44 -2.76 -16.77
C ALA A 247 34.88 -1.34 -17.13
N ILE A 248 33.92 -0.43 -17.37
CA ILE A 248 34.19 0.98 -17.67
C ILE A 248 34.90 1.69 -16.50
N ILE A 249 34.43 1.48 -15.27
CA ILE A 249 35.01 2.07 -14.06
C ILE A 249 36.43 1.56 -13.85
N LEU A 250 36.67 0.25 -13.97
CA LEU A 250 38.00 -0.34 -13.82
C LEU A 250 38.97 0.12 -14.91
N TYR A 251 38.50 0.27 -16.15
CA TYR A 251 39.30 0.82 -17.24
C TYR A 251 39.80 2.24 -16.90
N HIS A 252 38.93 3.07 -16.33
CA HIS A 252 39.25 4.45 -15.95
C HIS A 252 39.79 4.65 -14.53
N TYR A 253 39.93 3.58 -13.74
CA TYR A 253 40.18 3.65 -12.30
C TYR A 253 41.25 4.67 -11.92
N ASP A 254 42.46 4.53 -12.47
CA ASP A 254 43.61 5.37 -12.10
C ASP A 254 43.42 6.86 -12.45
N LYS A 255 42.49 7.19 -13.36
CA LYS A 255 42.17 8.57 -13.77
C LYS A 255 41.08 9.22 -12.94
N ILE A 256 40.17 8.43 -12.36
CA ILE A 256 39.01 8.92 -11.61
C ILE A 256 39.17 8.78 -10.09
N THR A 257 40.28 8.21 -9.62
CA THR A 257 40.61 8.08 -8.19
C THR A 257 41.73 9.05 -7.75
N ASP A 258 41.77 10.24 -8.34
CA ASP A 258 42.80 11.27 -8.09
C ASP A 258 42.72 11.91 -6.70
N THR A 259 41.55 11.87 -6.05
CA THR A 259 41.38 12.34 -4.66
C THR A 259 40.90 11.21 -3.75
N VAL A 260 41.18 11.33 -2.45
CA VAL A 260 40.76 10.36 -1.43
C VAL A 260 39.24 10.13 -1.47
N PHE A 261 38.46 11.20 -1.64
CA PHE A 261 37.00 11.12 -1.69
C PHE A 261 36.49 10.44 -2.96
N LYS A 262 37.04 10.78 -4.14
CA LYS A 262 36.66 10.12 -5.40
C LYS A 262 37.02 8.64 -5.37
N LYS A 263 38.20 8.29 -4.86
CA LYS A 263 38.62 6.91 -4.63
C LYS A 263 37.63 6.15 -3.75
N TYR A 264 37.24 6.73 -2.62
CA TYR A 264 36.23 6.15 -1.73
C TYR A 264 34.90 5.86 -2.44
N LEU A 265 34.40 6.77 -3.28
CA LEU A 265 33.17 6.55 -4.05
C LEU A 265 33.31 5.42 -5.09
N VAL A 266 34.42 5.40 -5.82
CA VAL A 266 34.71 4.38 -6.83
C VAL A 266 34.84 3.00 -6.18
N ASP A 267 35.60 2.91 -5.09
CA ASP A 267 35.80 1.67 -4.34
C ASP A 267 34.46 1.19 -3.76
N ALA A 268 33.66 2.06 -3.13
CA ALA A 268 32.33 1.71 -2.63
C ALA A 268 31.38 1.20 -3.72
N THR A 269 31.43 1.79 -4.92
CA THR A 269 30.62 1.36 -6.07
C THR A 269 31.00 -0.06 -6.51
N LEU A 270 32.31 -0.33 -6.67
CA LEU A 270 32.81 -1.63 -7.11
C LEU A 270 32.61 -2.72 -6.04
N LEU A 271 32.78 -2.40 -4.75
CA LEU A 271 32.45 -3.29 -3.65
C LEU A 271 30.96 -3.66 -3.67
N GLY A 272 30.09 -2.67 -3.90
CA GLY A 272 28.66 -2.87 -4.08
C GLY A 272 28.32 -3.84 -5.21
N PHE A 273 29.04 -3.75 -6.34
CA PHE A 273 28.90 -4.71 -7.44
C PHE A 273 29.38 -6.11 -7.09
N GLY A 274 30.48 -6.23 -6.33
CA GLY A 274 30.90 -7.52 -5.76
C GLY A 274 29.79 -8.13 -4.90
N VAL A 275 29.26 -7.36 -3.95
CA VAL A 275 28.15 -7.81 -3.09
C VAL A 275 26.92 -8.22 -3.91
N TYR A 276 26.63 -7.53 -5.03
CA TYR A 276 25.49 -7.88 -5.90
C TYR A 276 25.64 -9.30 -6.44
N PHE A 277 26.81 -9.65 -6.95
CA PHE A 277 27.05 -10.99 -7.49
C PHE A 277 27.10 -12.05 -6.38
N CYS A 278 27.65 -11.72 -5.20
CA CYS A 278 27.60 -12.62 -4.06
C CYS A 278 26.15 -12.94 -3.61
N LEU A 279 25.25 -11.97 -3.74
CA LEU A 279 23.83 -12.11 -3.36
C LEU A 279 22.94 -12.59 -4.52
N LYS A 280 23.50 -12.88 -5.69
CA LYS A 280 22.72 -13.13 -6.92
C LYS A 280 21.87 -14.40 -6.89
N PHE A 281 22.03 -15.24 -5.86
CA PHE A 281 21.10 -16.33 -5.54
C PHE A 281 19.65 -15.85 -5.32
N SER A 282 19.45 -14.56 -5.03
CA SER A 282 18.13 -13.92 -5.00
C SER A 282 18.20 -12.56 -5.70
N GLU A 283 17.50 -12.42 -6.82
CA GLU A 283 17.48 -11.15 -7.56
C GLU A 283 16.91 -10.00 -6.72
N LEU A 284 15.89 -10.29 -5.92
CA LEU A 284 15.25 -9.30 -5.05
C LEU A 284 16.23 -8.80 -3.97
N ILE A 285 16.91 -9.72 -3.28
CA ILE A 285 17.88 -9.35 -2.23
C ILE A 285 19.07 -8.63 -2.85
N ALA A 286 19.67 -9.17 -3.92
CA ALA A 286 20.80 -8.55 -4.58
C ALA A 286 20.47 -7.13 -5.08
N GLY A 287 19.33 -6.97 -5.74
CA GLY A 287 18.85 -5.69 -6.26
C GLY A 287 18.61 -4.67 -5.16
N ARG A 288 17.84 -5.02 -4.12
CA ARG A 288 17.49 -4.11 -3.02
C ARG A 288 18.68 -3.77 -2.14
N THR A 289 19.58 -4.71 -1.85
CA THR A 289 20.72 -4.48 -0.97
C THR A 289 21.80 -3.61 -1.62
N THR A 290 22.03 -3.77 -2.92
CA THR A 290 23.14 -3.08 -3.60
C THR A 290 22.76 -1.78 -4.29
N ILE A 291 21.48 -1.39 -4.24
CA ILE A 291 21.03 -0.14 -4.85
C ILE A 291 21.73 1.08 -4.24
N TYR A 292 21.98 1.00 -2.94
CA TYR A 292 22.67 1.99 -2.12
C TYR A 292 24.08 2.37 -2.58
N THR A 293 24.75 1.42 -3.24
CA THR A 293 26.05 1.64 -3.88
C THR A 293 25.91 1.87 -5.38
N PHE A 294 24.88 1.30 -6.01
CA PHE A 294 24.63 1.49 -7.44
C PHE A 294 24.25 2.94 -7.79
N ILE A 295 23.55 3.64 -6.89
CA ILE A 295 23.24 5.07 -7.02
C ILE A 295 24.50 5.92 -7.22
N LEU A 296 25.65 5.49 -6.71
CA LEU A 296 26.94 6.19 -6.86
C LEU A 296 27.44 6.23 -8.30
N CYS A 297 26.93 5.35 -9.17
CA CYS A 297 27.22 5.43 -10.60
C CYS A 297 26.85 6.79 -11.20
N ILE A 298 25.86 7.51 -10.65
CA ILE A 298 25.54 8.88 -11.08
C ILE A 298 26.77 9.78 -10.97
N VAL A 299 27.47 9.72 -9.83
CA VAL A 299 28.63 10.57 -9.53
C VAL A 299 29.89 10.03 -10.20
N VAL A 300 30.12 8.72 -10.13
CA VAL A 300 31.31 8.09 -10.74
C VAL A 300 31.32 8.28 -12.25
N PHE A 301 30.16 8.16 -12.91
CA PHE A 301 30.08 8.37 -14.35
C PHE A 301 30.31 9.83 -14.72
N LYS A 302 29.87 10.78 -13.89
CA LYS A 302 30.25 12.18 -14.05
C LYS A 302 31.76 12.40 -13.99
N TYR A 303 32.49 11.73 -13.09
CA TYR A 303 33.96 11.83 -13.06
C TYR A 303 34.63 11.29 -14.32
N ILE A 304 34.12 10.18 -14.86
CA ILE A 304 34.58 9.63 -16.14
C ILE A 304 34.31 10.64 -17.26
N LEU A 305 33.11 11.20 -17.29
CA LEU A 305 32.72 12.15 -18.31
C LEU A 305 33.53 13.45 -18.22
N ASP A 306 33.82 13.97 -17.03
CA ASP A 306 34.68 15.15 -16.86
C ASP A 306 36.06 14.96 -17.47
N TYR A 307 36.62 13.75 -17.38
CA TYR A 307 37.88 13.43 -18.04
C TYR A 307 37.81 13.57 -19.57
N TYR A 308 36.66 13.26 -20.18
CA TYR A 308 36.45 13.34 -21.64
C TYR A 308 35.94 14.71 -22.11
N PHE A 309 35.08 15.37 -21.34
CA PHE A 309 34.53 16.69 -21.66
C PHE A 309 35.60 17.79 -21.66
N LEU A 310 36.75 17.56 -21.02
CA LEU A 310 37.92 18.44 -21.10
C LEU A 310 38.56 18.54 -22.50
N LYS A 311 38.11 17.76 -23.50
CA LYS A 311 38.67 17.77 -24.86
C LYS A 311 38.02 18.76 -25.85
N ASP A 312 37.09 19.63 -25.42
CA ASP A 312 36.42 20.68 -26.22
C ASP A 312 35.84 20.25 -27.60
N SER A 313 35.66 18.95 -27.83
CA SER A 313 35.12 18.43 -29.09
C SER A 313 33.58 18.45 -29.07
N ARG A 314 32.99 19.34 -29.86
CA ARG A 314 31.53 19.41 -30.06
C ARG A 314 30.94 18.08 -30.55
N ILE A 315 31.68 17.34 -31.39
CA ILE A 315 31.24 16.05 -31.95
C ILE A 315 31.20 14.98 -30.86
N LEU A 316 32.26 14.87 -30.04
CA LEU A 316 32.33 13.90 -28.94
C LEU A 316 31.21 14.16 -27.92
N ASN A 317 30.98 15.43 -27.58
CA ASN A 317 29.92 15.83 -26.67
C ASN A 317 28.54 15.44 -27.22
N GLY A 318 28.31 15.63 -28.53
CA GLY A 318 27.11 15.16 -29.22
C GLY A 318 26.87 13.66 -29.04
N PHE A 319 27.88 12.82 -29.31
CA PHE A 319 27.79 11.37 -29.11
C PHE A 319 27.51 10.98 -27.66
N ILE A 320 28.13 11.66 -26.69
CA ILE A 320 27.88 11.41 -25.26
C ILE A 320 26.42 11.73 -24.90
N TYR A 321 25.90 12.89 -25.31
CA TYR A 321 24.51 13.26 -25.03
C TYR A 321 23.51 12.35 -25.72
N THR A 322 23.76 11.94 -26.97
CA THR A 322 22.93 10.95 -27.67
C THR A 322 22.94 9.60 -26.97
N GLY A 323 24.13 9.10 -26.60
CA GLY A 323 24.26 7.85 -25.85
C GLY A 323 23.54 7.90 -24.50
N LEU A 324 23.63 9.04 -23.79
CA LEU A 324 22.94 9.28 -22.54
C LEU A 324 21.41 9.30 -22.72
N ALA A 325 20.91 9.93 -23.78
CA ALA A 325 19.49 9.96 -24.10
C ALA A 325 18.95 8.55 -24.43
N CYS A 326 19.68 7.78 -25.25
CA CYS A 326 19.32 6.39 -25.54
C CYS A 326 19.33 5.53 -24.28
N PHE A 327 20.39 5.63 -23.46
CA PHE A 327 20.53 4.86 -22.23
C PHE A 327 19.42 5.16 -21.22
N THR A 328 19.16 6.44 -20.94
CA THR A 328 18.10 6.84 -20.00
C THR A 328 16.70 6.57 -20.53
N GLY A 329 16.49 6.67 -21.85
CA GLY A 329 15.25 6.26 -22.51
C GLY A 329 14.97 4.76 -22.38
N LEU A 330 15.99 3.91 -22.56
CA LEU A 330 15.86 2.46 -22.37
C LEU A 330 15.52 2.10 -20.91
N PHE A 331 16.16 2.75 -19.94
CA PHE A 331 15.86 2.53 -18.53
C PHE A 331 14.44 2.97 -18.17
N LEU A 332 14.01 4.16 -18.63
CA LEU A 332 12.65 4.63 -18.41
C LEU A 332 11.62 3.68 -19.03
N TYR A 333 11.86 3.22 -20.27
CA TYR A 333 10.99 2.25 -20.93
C TYR A 333 10.89 0.95 -20.13
N LYS A 334 12.02 0.42 -19.68
CA LYS A 334 12.08 -0.80 -18.86
C LYS A 334 11.34 -0.62 -17.53
N ASP A 335 11.47 0.52 -16.86
CA ASP A 335 10.79 0.77 -15.58
C ASP A 335 9.28 1.04 -15.75
N ILE A 336 8.87 1.75 -16.80
CA ILE A 336 7.45 1.94 -17.13
C ILE A 336 6.79 0.61 -17.48
N ASN A 337 7.43 -0.23 -18.29
CA ASN A 337 6.91 -1.56 -18.63
C ASN A 337 6.84 -2.47 -17.40
N ALA A 338 7.89 -2.46 -16.56
CA ALA A 338 7.88 -3.23 -15.32
C ALA A 338 6.73 -2.78 -14.41
N TYR A 339 6.47 -1.47 -14.32
CA TYR A 339 5.34 -0.93 -13.60
C TYR A 339 4.00 -1.40 -14.18
N MET A 340 3.77 -1.17 -15.48
CA MET A 340 2.51 -1.56 -16.14
C MET A 340 2.23 -3.06 -16.00
N HIS A 341 3.26 -3.89 -16.03
CA HIS A 341 3.14 -5.33 -15.82
C HIS A 341 2.82 -5.67 -14.36
N GLN A 342 3.52 -5.09 -13.39
CA GLN A 342 3.32 -5.39 -11.97
C GLN A 342 2.00 -4.81 -11.41
N SER A 343 1.50 -3.72 -12.00
CA SER A 343 0.20 -3.16 -11.63
C SER A 343 -0.96 -3.71 -12.47
N ASN A 344 -0.68 -4.61 -13.43
CA ASN A 344 -1.61 -5.08 -14.46
C ASN A 344 -2.45 -3.92 -15.04
N TYR A 345 -1.76 -2.84 -15.42
CA TYR A 345 -2.42 -1.64 -15.92
C TYR A 345 -3.16 -1.94 -17.24
N ARG A 346 -4.49 -1.83 -17.22
CA ARG A 346 -5.41 -2.12 -18.35
C ARG A 346 -5.66 -0.93 -19.27
N GLY A 347 -4.94 0.18 -19.09
CA GLY A 347 -5.14 1.39 -19.88
C GLY A 347 -5.02 1.14 -21.40
N THR A 348 -5.89 1.79 -22.16
CA THR A 348 -6.03 1.62 -23.62
C THR A 348 -4.81 2.01 -24.46
N ASN A 349 -3.79 2.62 -23.86
CA ASN A 349 -2.62 3.15 -24.56
C ASN A 349 -1.36 2.32 -24.27
N LYS A 350 -0.50 2.15 -25.30
CA LYS A 350 0.87 1.61 -25.14
C LYS A 350 1.80 2.47 -24.26
N LEU A 351 1.36 3.65 -23.85
CA LEU A 351 2.11 4.60 -23.04
C LEU A 351 1.39 4.87 -21.72
N LEU A 352 2.14 4.92 -20.63
CA LEU A 352 1.61 5.22 -19.31
C LEU A 352 1.11 6.66 -19.25
N ARG A 353 -0.18 6.83 -18.93
CA ARG A 353 -0.80 8.14 -18.74
C ARG A 353 -0.34 8.74 -17.41
N PHE A 354 -0.14 10.06 -17.39
CA PHE A 354 0.13 10.78 -16.14
C PHE A 354 -1.19 11.22 -15.55
N ASN A 355 -1.65 10.48 -14.53
CA ASN A 355 -2.85 10.82 -13.79
C ASN A 355 -2.47 11.68 -12.59
N THR A 356 -3.32 12.66 -12.27
CA THR A 356 -3.06 13.62 -11.20
C THR A 356 -4.19 13.63 -10.20
N ILE A 357 -3.99 14.29 -9.07
CA ILE A 357 -5.07 14.53 -8.10
C ILE A 357 -6.27 15.29 -8.71
N PHE A 358 -6.06 16.03 -9.80
CA PHE A 358 -7.08 16.79 -10.53
C PHE A 358 -7.75 15.97 -11.64
N ASN A 359 -7.12 14.88 -12.08
CA ASN A 359 -7.63 13.96 -13.08
C ASN A 359 -7.31 12.54 -12.60
N ARG A 360 -8.08 12.11 -11.60
CA ARG A 360 -7.90 10.80 -10.98
C ARG A 360 -8.23 9.72 -12.02
N PRO A 361 -7.42 8.65 -12.12
CA PRO A 361 -7.77 7.55 -12.99
C PRO A 361 -8.99 6.81 -12.44
N ASN A 362 -9.69 6.09 -13.32
CA ASN A 362 -10.53 5.01 -12.83
C ASN A 362 -9.59 3.96 -12.23
N TYR A 363 -9.78 3.62 -10.95
CA TYR A 363 -8.95 2.63 -10.29
C TYR A 363 -9.16 1.23 -10.89
N ASP A 364 -10.27 0.99 -11.59
CA ASP A 364 -10.50 -0.23 -12.40
C ASP A 364 -9.48 -0.41 -13.54
N ASP A 365 -8.76 0.66 -13.90
CA ASP A 365 -7.62 0.58 -14.83
C ASP A 365 -6.44 -0.21 -14.24
N TYR A 366 -6.45 -0.50 -12.94
CA TYR A 366 -5.38 -1.21 -12.23
C TYR A 366 -5.91 -2.53 -11.67
N ASP A 367 -5.53 -3.63 -12.31
CA ASP A 367 -5.82 -4.98 -11.81
C ASP A 367 -4.76 -5.37 -10.76
N ASN A 368 -4.71 -4.58 -9.69
CA ASN A 368 -3.78 -4.71 -8.58
C ASN A 368 -4.55 -4.93 -7.28
N ARG A 369 -4.15 -5.95 -6.50
CA ARG A 369 -4.68 -6.27 -5.17
C ARG A 369 -4.89 -5.04 -4.28
N PHE A 370 -3.90 -4.16 -4.17
CA PHE A 370 -4.02 -2.99 -3.30
C PHE A 370 -4.88 -1.88 -3.90
N ALA A 371 -4.97 -1.78 -5.23
CA ALA A 371 -5.92 -0.90 -5.89
C ALA A 371 -7.35 -1.35 -5.54
N TYR A 372 -7.66 -2.64 -5.72
CA TYR A 372 -8.97 -3.22 -5.38
C TYR A 372 -9.37 -2.95 -3.92
N LEU A 373 -8.47 -3.21 -2.97
CA LEU A 373 -8.72 -2.94 -1.54
C LEU A 373 -8.89 -1.44 -1.23
N THR A 374 -8.35 -0.56 -2.08
CA THR A 374 -8.50 0.88 -1.92
C THR A 374 -9.82 1.36 -2.51
N ILE A 375 -10.25 0.85 -3.68
CA ILE A 375 -11.51 1.19 -4.35
C ILE A 375 -12.71 0.88 -3.46
N ARG A 376 -12.72 -0.29 -2.80
CA ARG A 376 -13.80 -0.67 -1.87
C ARG A 376 -14.00 0.28 -0.69
N ARG A 377 -13.16 1.31 -0.53
CA ARG A 377 -13.32 2.38 0.47
C ARG A 377 -13.91 3.68 -0.11
N ASP A 378 -14.01 3.86 -1.43
CA ASP A 378 -14.64 5.05 -2.01
C ASP A 378 -16.14 4.80 -2.16
N CYS A 379 -16.87 5.16 -1.10
CA CYS A 379 -18.24 4.70 -0.83
C CYS A 379 -19.34 5.67 -1.30
N ASN A 380 -19.00 6.59 -2.20
CA ASN A 380 -19.88 7.71 -2.51
C ASN A 380 -20.92 7.38 -3.58
N ASP A 381 -20.55 6.67 -4.64
CA ASP A 381 -21.44 6.46 -5.80
C ASP A 381 -22.55 5.45 -5.49
N GLU A 382 -22.26 4.35 -4.79
CA GLU A 382 -23.27 3.34 -4.39
C GLU A 382 -24.20 3.86 -3.28
N ARG A 383 -23.80 4.92 -2.57
CA ARG A 383 -24.61 5.53 -1.51
C ARG A 383 -25.79 6.29 -2.10
N ASP A 384 -25.54 7.14 -3.08
CA ASP A 384 -26.53 8.11 -3.55
C ASP A 384 -27.71 7.39 -4.24
N GLU A 385 -27.44 6.35 -5.04
CA GLU A 385 -28.50 5.53 -5.67
C GLU A 385 -29.39 4.78 -4.67
N LEU A 386 -28.81 4.30 -3.56
CA LEU A 386 -29.55 3.54 -2.54
C LEU A 386 -30.32 4.43 -1.56
N LEU A 387 -29.79 5.62 -1.24
CA LEU A 387 -30.51 6.61 -0.43
C LEU A 387 -31.73 7.15 -1.18
N ASP A 388 -31.62 7.41 -2.47
CA ASP A 388 -32.75 7.83 -3.31
C ASP A 388 -33.87 6.77 -3.32
N ALA A 389 -33.50 5.48 -3.35
CA ALA A 389 -34.45 4.37 -3.25
C ALA A 389 -35.07 4.20 -1.86
N GLN A 390 -34.44 4.71 -0.80
CA GLN A 390 -34.97 4.69 0.58
C GLN A 390 -35.93 5.85 0.85
N ALA A 391 -35.67 7.03 0.25
CA ALA A 391 -36.53 8.20 0.38
C ALA A 391 -37.94 7.99 -0.23
N SER A 392 -38.10 6.98 -1.09
CA SER A 392 -39.34 6.67 -1.80
C SER A 392 -40.10 5.44 -1.27
N LEU A 393 -39.77 4.95 -0.06
CA LEU A 393 -40.43 3.78 0.50
C LEU A 393 -41.90 4.05 0.84
N PRO A 394 -42.81 3.11 0.52
CA PRO A 394 -44.24 3.27 0.76
C PRO A 394 -44.57 3.22 2.26
N ILE A 395 -45.65 3.88 2.64
CA ILE A 395 -46.19 3.90 4.00
C ILE A 395 -47.40 2.96 4.07
N SER A 396 -47.49 2.14 5.12
CA SER A 396 -48.63 1.28 5.39
C SER A 396 -48.97 1.31 6.87
N SER A 397 -50.19 1.72 7.23
CA SER A 397 -50.64 1.71 8.63
C SER A 397 -51.06 0.33 9.13
N ASN A 398 -51.04 -0.71 8.28
CA ASN A 398 -51.58 -2.02 8.61
C ASN A 398 -50.47 -2.96 9.08
N TYR A 399 -50.52 -3.34 10.35
CA TYR A 399 -49.68 -4.39 10.89
C TYR A 399 -49.98 -5.75 10.25
N ARG A 400 -48.93 -6.54 10.08
CA ARG A 400 -48.94 -7.87 9.51
C ARG A 400 -48.09 -8.79 10.38
N GLU A 401 -48.71 -9.85 10.89
CA GLU A 401 -48.05 -10.83 11.76
C GLU A 401 -46.93 -11.61 11.06
N ASP A 402 -46.95 -11.69 9.72
CA ASP A 402 -45.93 -12.40 8.93
C ASP A 402 -44.66 -11.56 8.67
N LEU A 403 -44.66 -10.30 9.06
CA LEU A 403 -43.53 -9.38 8.91
C LEU A 403 -42.81 -9.15 10.23
N SER A 404 -41.52 -8.86 10.13
CA SER A 404 -40.74 -8.32 11.25
C SER A 404 -40.53 -6.82 11.08
N TYR A 405 -40.31 -6.13 12.20
CA TYR A 405 -40.32 -4.67 12.26
C TYR A 405 -39.08 -4.13 12.97
N TYR A 406 -38.54 -3.01 12.45
CA TYR A 406 -37.24 -2.49 12.86
C TYR A 406 -37.23 -0.98 13.03
N ALA A 407 -36.53 -0.53 14.06
CA ALA A 407 -36.20 0.87 14.25
C ALA A 407 -35.10 1.31 13.26
N MET A 408 -35.47 2.09 12.25
CA MET A 408 -34.56 2.59 11.21
C MET A 408 -34.39 4.10 11.33
N TRP A 409 -33.15 4.57 11.24
CA TRP A 409 -32.83 6.00 11.19
C TRP A 409 -32.99 6.49 9.75
N ASP A 410 -33.87 7.45 9.55
CA ASP A 410 -34.03 8.15 8.29
C ASP A 410 -33.13 9.39 8.26
N HIS A 411 -32.29 9.46 7.23
CA HIS A 411 -31.30 10.54 7.08
C HIS A 411 -31.93 11.87 6.65
N GLU A 412 -33.09 11.85 5.97
CA GLU A 412 -33.75 13.08 5.52
C GLU A 412 -34.45 13.79 6.68
N SER A 413 -35.20 13.06 7.50
CA SER A 413 -35.89 13.61 8.66
C SER A 413 -35.03 13.75 9.91
N GLU A 414 -33.86 13.08 9.96
CA GLU A 414 -33.05 12.92 11.18
C GLU A 414 -33.86 12.34 12.34
N LEU A 415 -34.72 11.36 12.05
CA LEU A 415 -35.57 10.67 13.02
C LEU A 415 -35.57 9.16 12.77
N TYR A 416 -35.91 8.40 13.80
CA TYR A 416 -36.18 6.98 13.69
C TYR A 416 -37.66 6.73 13.36
N GLY A 417 -37.92 5.81 12.43
CA GLY A 417 -39.24 5.22 12.18
C GLY A 417 -39.23 3.72 12.43
N ILE A 418 -40.37 3.06 12.20
CA ILE A 418 -40.49 1.59 12.23
C ILE A 418 -40.75 1.08 10.82
N LEU A 419 -39.82 0.28 10.31
CA LEU A 419 -39.84 -0.28 8.97
C LEU A 419 -40.12 -1.78 9.02
N GLY A 420 -41.06 -2.27 8.21
CA GLY A 420 -41.31 -3.69 8.01
C GLY A 420 -40.28 -4.35 7.08
N THR A 421 -40.10 -5.66 7.18
CA THR A 421 -39.23 -6.44 6.26
C THR A 421 -39.64 -6.34 4.79
N ASP A 422 -40.88 -5.96 4.50
CA ASP A 422 -41.38 -5.69 3.15
C ASP A 422 -41.02 -4.28 2.62
N ARG A 423 -40.16 -3.55 3.35
CA ARG A 423 -39.71 -2.19 3.05
C ARG A 423 -40.83 -1.15 3.09
N THR A 424 -41.85 -1.37 3.92
CA THR A 424 -42.89 -0.36 4.18
C THR A 424 -42.72 0.30 5.55
N TRP A 425 -42.91 1.61 5.62
CA TRP A 425 -42.96 2.32 6.90
C TRP A 425 -44.30 2.04 7.57
N ILE A 426 -44.28 1.34 8.72
CA ILE A 426 -45.48 1.16 9.55
C ILE A 426 -45.67 2.30 10.54
N VAL A 427 -44.56 2.90 10.98
CA VAL A 427 -44.54 4.17 11.69
C VAL A 427 -43.52 5.04 10.99
N GLU A 428 -43.97 6.15 10.43
CA GLU A 428 -43.09 7.13 9.80
C GLU A 428 -42.02 7.64 10.79
N PRO A 429 -40.85 8.07 10.28
CA PRO A 429 -39.80 8.67 11.09
C PRO A 429 -40.32 9.80 11.98
N SER A 430 -40.37 9.53 13.29
CA SER A 430 -40.97 10.42 14.29
C SER A 430 -40.27 10.33 15.65
N PHE A 431 -39.46 9.31 15.89
CA PHE A 431 -38.75 9.09 17.15
C PHE A 431 -37.35 9.69 17.10
N LYS A 432 -37.00 10.61 18.00
CA LYS A 432 -35.65 11.19 18.04
C LYS A 432 -34.56 10.24 18.53
N ARG A 433 -34.95 9.22 19.30
CA ARG A 433 -34.06 8.18 19.82
C ARG A 433 -34.50 6.84 19.25
N LYS A 434 -33.54 5.93 19.06
CA LYS A 434 -33.81 4.59 18.52
C LYS A 434 -34.82 3.86 19.43
N PRO A 435 -36.07 3.61 18.98
CA PRO A 435 -36.99 2.79 19.74
C PRO A 435 -36.52 1.33 19.74
N THR A 436 -36.98 0.56 20.72
CA THR A 436 -36.74 -0.89 20.79
C THR A 436 -38.01 -1.63 20.37
N VAL A 437 -37.89 -2.58 19.44
CA VAL A 437 -39.03 -3.33 18.90
C VAL A 437 -39.03 -4.74 19.49
N TYR A 438 -40.19 -5.16 20.01
CA TYR A 438 -40.47 -6.47 20.62
C TYR A 438 -41.67 -7.09 19.89
N GLY A 439 -41.43 -7.61 18.67
CA GLY A 439 -42.51 -8.10 17.81
C GLY A 439 -43.44 -6.97 17.36
N SER A 440 -44.70 -6.98 17.77
CA SER A 440 -45.65 -5.89 17.48
C SER A 440 -45.52 -4.69 18.42
N LEU A 441 -44.78 -4.80 19.51
CA LEU A 441 -44.70 -3.77 20.54
C LEU A 441 -43.43 -2.92 20.37
N VAL A 442 -43.57 -1.61 20.36
CA VAL A 442 -42.48 -0.65 20.20
C VAL A 442 -42.33 0.16 21.48
N ALA A 443 -41.20 -0.02 22.17
CA ALA A 443 -40.83 0.79 23.33
C ALA A 443 -40.04 2.02 22.89
N TYR A 444 -40.50 3.21 23.27
CA TYR A 444 -39.87 4.47 22.90
C TYR A 444 -39.85 5.46 24.06
N THR A 445 -39.12 6.56 23.88
CA THR A 445 -39.05 7.66 24.84
C THR A 445 -39.57 8.93 24.16
N PRO A 446 -40.72 9.48 24.59
CA PRO A 446 -41.34 10.64 23.94
C PRO A 446 -40.57 11.94 24.16
N ASN A 447 -39.75 12.03 25.22
CA ASN A 447 -39.13 13.27 25.66
C ASN A 447 -37.61 13.26 25.51
N ASP A 448 -37.05 14.35 24.98
CA ASP A 448 -35.60 14.46 24.71
C ASP A 448 -34.75 14.69 25.96
N ASP A 449 -35.35 15.11 27.07
CA ASP A 449 -34.60 15.41 28.28
C ASP A 449 -33.93 14.14 28.83
N LEU A 450 -32.60 14.10 28.77
CA LEU A 450 -31.75 13.05 29.33
C LEU A 450 -32.08 12.74 30.80
N LYS A 451 -32.60 13.70 31.57
CA LYS A 451 -33.01 13.51 32.96
C LYS A 451 -34.34 12.75 33.11
N GLN A 452 -35.20 12.78 32.09
CA GLN A 452 -36.49 12.10 32.06
C GLN A 452 -36.48 10.81 31.23
N ALA A 453 -35.46 10.61 30.40
CA ALA A 453 -35.37 9.46 29.50
C ALA A 453 -35.47 8.09 30.19
N PHE A 454 -35.09 7.99 31.46
CA PHE A 454 -35.19 6.76 32.26
C PHE A 454 -36.49 6.66 33.08
N LYS A 455 -37.39 7.66 33.00
CA LYS A 455 -38.59 7.75 33.84
C LYS A 455 -39.91 7.55 33.09
N SER A 456 -39.92 7.55 31.76
CA SER A 456 -41.14 7.40 30.97
C SER A 456 -40.85 6.66 29.65
N THR A 457 -40.63 5.35 29.73
CA THR A 457 -40.73 4.49 28.55
C THR A 457 -42.20 4.33 28.22
N GLU A 458 -42.59 4.78 27.03
CA GLU A 458 -43.92 4.55 26.48
C GLU A 458 -43.87 3.37 25.50
N TYR A 459 -45.03 2.79 25.25
CA TYR A 459 -45.17 1.60 24.42
C TYR A 459 -46.29 1.84 23.40
N LEU A 460 -46.00 1.48 22.16
CA LEU A 460 -46.92 1.53 21.03
C LEU A 460 -47.10 0.10 20.50
N ASP A 461 -48.32 -0.45 20.48
CA ASP A 461 -48.59 -1.70 19.78
C ASP A 461 -48.98 -1.40 18.34
N LEU A 462 -48.18 -1.90 17.39
CA LEU A 462 -48.38 -1.70 15.96
C LEU A 462 -49.71 -2.30 15.45
N THR A 463 -50.26 -3.28 16.16
CA THR A 463 -51.59 -3.87 15.86
C THR A 463 -52.74 -2.92 16.17
N GLY A 464 -52.50 -1.86 16.94
CA GLY A 464 -53.54 -0.99 17.50
C GLY A 464 -54.25 -1.56 18.74
N ALA A 465 -53.81 -2.72 19.26
CA ALA A 465 -54.33 -3.28 20.51
C ALA A 465 -53.98 -2.40 21.72
N GLU A 466 -54.80 -2.48 22.77
CA GLU A 466 -54.53 -1.78 24.03
C GLU A 466 -53.27 -2.35 24.69
N VAL A 467 -52.34 -1.46 25.06
CA VAL A 467 -51.08 -1.86 25.69
C VAL A 467 -51.30 -2.09 27.19
N THR A 468 -51.37 -3.36 27.59
CA THR A 468 -51.46 -3.78 28.99
C THR A 468 -50.10 -4.16 29.57
N GLU A 469 -49.94 -4.12 30.89
CA GLU A 469 -48.70 -4.54 31.56
C GLU A 469 -48.35 -6.01 31.26
N GLU A 470 -49.35 -6.88 31.19
CA GLU A 470 -49.19 -8.29 30.83
C GLU A 470 -48.66 -8.45 29.39
N ARG A 471 -49.18 -7.67 28.44
CA ARG A 471 -48.71 -7.64 27.05
C ARG A 471 -47.24 -7.21 26.98
N ILE A 472 -46.87 -6.16 27.72
CA ILE A 472 -45.48 -5.66 27.80
C ILE A 472 -44.56 -6.75 28.36
N GLN A 473 -44.91 -7.32 29.53
CA GLN A 473 -44.08 -8.34 30.17
C GLN A 473 -43.92 -9.59 29.29
N SER A 474 -45.00 -10.01 28.62
CA SER A 474 -44.97 -11.14 27.69
C SER A 474 -44.04 -10.88 26.49
N ALA A 475 -44.18 -9.72 25.83
CA ALA A 475 -43.33 -9.35 24.70
C ALA A 475 -41.84 -9.26 25.07
N LEU A 476 -41.54 -8.64 26.22
CA LEU A 476 -40.17 -8.52 26.74
C LEU A 476 -39.58 -9.89 27.10
N THR A 477 -40.36 -10.76 27.74
CA THR A 477 -39.90 -12.09 28.14
C THR A 477 -39.64 -12.97 26.92
N ASN A 478 -40.51 -12.90 25.91
CA ASN A 478 -40.34 -13.64 24.66
C ASN A 478 -39.09 -13.18 23.90
N ASP A 479 -38.92 -11.88 23.66
CA ASP A 479 -37.72 -11.35 22.99
C ASP A 479 -36.44 -11.66 23.76
N ALA A 480 -36.46 -11.53 25.09
CA ALA A 480 -35.31 -11.89 25.93
C ALA A 480 -34.96 -13.38 25.81
N SER A 481 -35.96 -14.26 25.81
CA SER A 481 -35.77 -15.70 25.64
C SER A 481 -35.19 -16.01 24.25
N GLU A 482 -35.73 -15.44 23.18
CA GLU A 482 -35.23 -15.64 21.82
C GLU A 482 -33.79 -15.14 21.64
N ARG A 483 -33.48 -13.94 22.15
CA ARG A 483 -32.11 -13.40 22.13
C ARG A 483 -31.16 -14.26 22.94
N GLN A 484 -31.60 -14.77 24.09
CA GLN A 484 -30.79 -15.65 24.92
C GLN A 484 -30.51 -16.97 24.20
N GLU A 485 -31.51 -17.60 23.58
CA GLU A 485 -31.33 -18.80 22.75
C GLU A 485 -30.30 -18.53 21.66
N ILE A 486 -30.43 -17.41 20.93
CA ILE A 486 -29.50 -17.09 19.85
C ILE A 486 -28.10 -16.84 20.37
N THR A 487 -27.92 -16.14 21.48
CA THR A 487 -26.60 -15.75 22.03
C THR A 487 -25.88 -16.91 22.69
N THR A 488 -26.62 -17.87 23.25
CA THR A 488 -26.05 -19.03 23.95
C THR A 488 -25.66 -20.19 23.03
N GLN A 489 -26.04 -20.14 21.74
CA GLN A 489 -25.59 -21.13 20.76
C GLN A 489 -24.05 -21.26 20.74
N PRO A 490 -23.51 -22.50 20.71
CA PRO A 490 -22.08 -22.74 20.75
C PRO A 490 -21.39 -22.24 19.47
N LEU A 491 -20.16 -21.73 19.62
CA LEU A 491 -19.31 -21.34 18.50
C LEU A 491 -18.35 -22.49 18.18
N GLU A 492 -18.83 -23.49 17.45
CA GLU A 492 -17.95 -24.53 16.92
C GLU A 492 -17.39 -24.09 15.57
N VAL A 493 -16.10 -23.76 15.55
CA VAL A 493 -15.40 -23.33 14.33
C VAL A 493 -14.93 -24.55 13.55
N LYS A 494 -15.47 -24.73 12.36
CA LYS A 494 -15.14 -25.83 11.44
C LYS A 494 -14.31 -25.29 10.27
N SER A 495 -13.35 -26.08 9.78
CA SER A 495 -12.58 -25.72 8.57
C SER A 495 -13.36 -26.11 7.30
N TYR A 496 -13.24 -25.32 6.25
CA TYR A 496 -13.80 -25.59 4.93
C TYR A 496 -12.70 -25.50 3.87
N ASP A 497 -12.72 -26.38 2.89
CA ASP A 497 -11.72 -26.41 1.83
C ASP A 497 -12.01 -25.30 0.81
N VAL A 498 -10.98 -24.50 0.50
CA VAL A 498 -11.08 -23.39 -0.47
C VAL A 498 -11.46 -23.91 -1.86
N GLU A 499 -10.98 -25.10 -2.24
CA GLU A 499 -11.27 -25.70 -3.54
C GLU A 499 -12.75 -26.08 -3.71
N ASN A 500 -13.48 -26.23 -2.60
CA ASN A 500 -14.90 -26.61 -2.59
C ASN A 500 -15.83 -25.40 -2.43
N LEU A 501 -15.31 -24.17 -2.49
CA LEU A 501 -16.16 -22.97 -2.42
C LEU A 501 -17.07 -22.87 -3.65
N PRO A 502 -18.38 -22.63 -3.46
CA PRO A 502 -19.29 -22.33 -4.54
C PRO A 502 -18.82 -21.18 -5.44
N GLU A 503 -19.10 -21.29 -6.74
CA GLU A 503 -18.70 -20.30 -7.74
C GLU A 503 -19.34 -18.93 -7.46
N SER A 504 -20.53 -18.91 -6.85
CA SER A 504 -21.20 -17.69 -6.37
C SER A 504 -20.35 -16.92 -5.35
N ILE A 505 -19.63 -17.61 -4.47
CA ILE A 505 -18.68 -17.01 -3.52
C ILE A 505 -17.38 -16.63 -4.22
N LEU A 506 -16.82 -17.53 -5.04
CA LEU A 506 -15.56 -17.27 -5.75
C LEU A 506 -15.67 -16.04 -6.66
N ASN A 507 -16.84 -15.79 -7.25
CA ASN A 507 -17.09 -14.60 -8.06
C ASN A 507 -17.16 -13.29 -7.27
N MET A 508 -17.29 -13.34 -5.94
CA MET A 508 -17.17 -12.15 -5.08
C MET A 508 -15.71 -11.68 -4.89
N PHE A 509 -14.74 -12.53 -5.26
CA PHE A 509 -13.31 -12.27 -5.12
C PHE A 509 -12.62 -12.25 -6.49
N PRO A 510 -12.04 -11.12 -6.91
CA PRO A 510 -11.35 -11.05 -8.20
C PRO A 510 -10.08 -11.92 -8.26
N TYR A 511 -9.46 -12.22 -7.10
CA TYR A 511 -8.23 -13.01 -7.00
C TYR A 511 -8.45 -14.28 -6.19
N ARG A 512 -9.11 -15.28 -6.79
CA ARG A 512 -9.50 -16.54 -6.09
C ARG A 512 -8.35 -17.20 -5.32
N ASP A 513 -7.15 -17.19 -5.88
CA ASP A 513 -5.94 -17.81 -5.31
C ASP A 513 -5.44 -17.09 -4.03
N GLU A 514 -5.98 -15.92 -3.70
CA GLU A 514 -5.61 -15.15 -2.51
C GLU A 514 -6.54 -15.44 -1.31
N ILE A 515 -7.48 -16.39 -1.44
CA ILE A 515 -8.24 -16.94 -0.31
C ILE A 515 -7.33 -17.94 0.41
N ILE A 516 -6.83 -17.55 1.59
CA ILE A 516 -5.84 -18.28 2.37
C ILE A 516 -6.48 -19.42 3.17
N SER A 517 -7.59 -19.11 3.85
CA SER A 517 -8.30 -20.10 4.65
C SER A 517 -9.79 -19.78 4.71
N VAL A 518 -10.61 -20.83 4.79
CA VAL A 518 -12.04 -20.71 5.02
C VAL A 518 -12.37 -21.49 6.28
N LYS A 519 -13.04 -20.83 7.22
CA LYS A 519 -13.65 -21.46 8.37
C LYS A 519 -15.12 -21.12 8.36
N TYR A 520 -15.91 -21.84 9.12
CA TYR A 520 -17.30 -21.49 9.30
C TYR A 520 -17.81 -21.86 10.68
N VAL A 521 -18.86 -21.16 11.08
CA VAL A 521 -19.66 -21.48 12.26
C VAL A 521 -21.09 -21.71 11.80
N GLU A 522 -21.73 -22.73 12.34
CA GLU A 522 -23.08 -23.14 12.02
C GLU A 522 -24.03 -22.76 13.16
N PHE A 523 -25.22 -22.31 12.80
CA PHE A 523 -26.26 -21.86 13.72
C PHE A 523 -27.58 -22.48 13.30
N ASP A 524 -28.40 -22.87 14.28
CA ASP A 524 -29.73 -23.47 14.07
C ASP A 524 -30.87 -22.46 14.32
N LYS A 525 -30.57 -21.32 14.95
CA LYS A 525 -31.53 -20.25 15.27
C LYS A 525 -31.05 -18.89 14.77
N PRO A 526 -31.97 -18.02 14.27
CA PRO A 526 -33.44 -18.21 14.22
C PRO A 526 -33.91 -19.22 13.15
N TYR A 527 -33.04 -19.57 12.21
CA TYR A 527 -33.15 -20.66 11.26
C TYR A 527 -31.74 -21.23 11.02
N THR A 528 -31.60 -22.30 10.25
CA THR A 528 -30.29 -22.86 9.95
C THR A 528 -29.51 -21.96 8.99
N TYR A 529 -28.33 -21.51 9.39
CA TYR A 529 -27.41 -20.78 8.52
C TYR A 529 -25.96 -21.00 8.97
N LYS A 530 -25.02 -20.59 8.12
CA LYS A 530 -23.59 -20.61 8.42
C LYS A 530 -23.01 -19.23 8.19
N ILE A 531 -21.99 -18.89 8.96
CA ILE A 531 -21.15 -17.71 8.71
C ILE A 531 -19.78 -18.24 8.33
N LEU A 532 -19.36 -17.99 7.09
CA LEU A 532 -18.00 -18.23 6.64
C LEU A 532 -17.10 -17.11 7.16
N ASP A 533 -15.99 -17.48 7.79
CA ASP A 533 -14.84 -16.62 8.07
C ASP A 533 -13.78 -16.91 6.99
N LEU A 534 -13.66 -15.97 6.06
CA LEU A 534 -12.80 -16.03 4.89
C LEU A 534 -11.56 -15.17 5.15
N GLU A 535 -10.40 -15.82 5.31
CA GLU A 535 -9.13 -15.13 5.33
C GLU A 535 -8.69 -14.87 3.88
N TYR A 536 -8.92 -13.65 3.40
CA TYR A 536 -8.57 -13.20 2.06
C TYR A 536 -7.57 -12.07 2.17
N ILE A 537 -6.40 -12.21 1.53
CA ILE A 537 -5.44 -11.10 1.44
C ILE A 537 -4.95 -10.61 2.83
N ASP A 538 -4.85 -11.53 3.81
CA ASP A 538 -4.55 -11.25 5.23
C ASP A 538 -5.66 -10.45 5.97
N TYR A 539 -6.89 -10.47 5.45
CA TYR A 539 -8.08 -9.89 6.07
C TYR A 539 -9.16 -10.94 6.28
N HIS A 540 -9.88 -10.82 7.38
CA HIS A 540 -11.05 -11.63 7.65
C HIS A 540 -12.29 -10.94 7.05
N PHE A 541 -13.03 -11.71 6.26
CA PHE A 541 -14.35 -11.35 5.76
C PHE A 541 -15.34 -12.38 6.25
N PHE A 542 -16.53 -11.91 6.63
CA PHE A 542 -17.62 -12.77 7.02
C PHE A 542 -18.69 -12.81 5.93
N LEU A 543 -19.11 -14.01 5.55
CA LEU A 543 -20.17 -14.20 4.56
C LEU A 543 -21.25 -15.11 5.14
N TYR A 544 -22.49 -14.63 5.08
CA TYR A 544 -23.66 -15.39 5.52
C TYR A 544 -24.10 -16.30 4.38
N VAL A 545 -24.14 -17.60 4.66
CA VAL A 545 -24.48 -18.63 3.68
C VAL A 545 -25.53 -19.58 4.24
N ASN A 546 -26.30 -20.19 3.34
CA ASN A 546 -27.30 -21.19 3.73
C ASN A 546 -26.63 -22.57 3.98
N GLU A 547 -27.44 -23.59 4.25
CA GLU A 547 -26.94 -24.97 4.49
C GLU A 547 -26.09 -25.52 3.33
N SER A 548 -26.38 -25.10 2.10
CA SER A 548 -25.68 -25.50 0.87
C SER A 548 -24.46 -24.61 0.55
N PHE A 549 -24.04 -23.75 1.47
CA PHE A 549 -22.96 -22.77 1.29
C PHE A 549 -23.22 -21.72 0.21
N GLU A 550 -24.47 -21.55 -0.24
CA GLU A 550 -24.81 -20.45 -1.14
C GLU A 550 -24.98 -19.14 -0.35
N PRO A 551 -24.47 -18.00 -0.85
CA PRO A 551 -24.63 -16.70 -0.19
C PRO A 551 -26.09 -16.36 0.05
N ILE A 552 -26.43 -16.02 1.30
CA ILE A 552 -27.73 -15.42 1.65
C ILE A 552 -27.72 -13.95 1.24
N VAL A 553 -26.62 -13.24 1.54
CA VAL A 553 -26.44 -11.83 1.18
C VAL A 553 -25.34 -11.69 0.12
N PRO A 554 -25.50 -10.81 -0.88
CA PRO A 554 -24.54 -10.66 -1.99
C PRO A 554 -23.31 -9.79 -1.62
N VAL A 555 -22.98 -9.69 -0.32
CA VAL A 555 -21.96 -8.77 0.19
C VAL A 555 -21.15 -9.40 1.31
N LEU A 556 -19.88 -9.00 1.41
CA LEU A 556 -18.99 -9.41 2.49
C LEU A 556 -19.11 -8.44 3.68
N SER A 557 -19.17 -9.00 4.89
CA SER A 557 -19.07 -8.25 6.15
C SER A 557 -17.62 -8.22 6.62
N ASN A 558 -17.20 -7.14 7.26
CA ASN A 558 -15.91 -7.02 7.95
C ASN A 558 -15.99 -7.48 9.39
N ASP A 559 -17.20 -7.56 9.95
CA ASP A 559 -17.46 -7.96 11.32
C ASP A 559 -18.42 -9.15 11.38
N PHE A 560 -18.29 -9.90 12.47
CA PHE A 560 -19.08 -11.08 12.76
C PHE A 560 -20.32 -10.71 13.58
N TYR A 561 -21.51 -10.86 12.99
CA TYR A 561 -22.78 -10.73 13.72
C TYR A 561 -23.59 -12.01 13.59
N ARG A 562 -24.30 -12.39 14.64
CA ARG A 562 -25.36 -13.41 14.51
C ARG A 562 -26.58 -12.76 13.88
N ILE A 563 -27.34 -13.53 13.11
CA ILE A 563 -28.63 -13.08 12.59
C ILE A 563 -29.55 -12.81 13.78
N ALA A 564 -30.23 -11.66 13.76
CA ALA A 564 -31.16 -11.25 14.81
C ALA A 564 -32.35 -12.22 14.91
N PRO A 565 -33.07 -12.30 16.05
CA PRO A 565 -34.20 -13.22 16.21
C PRO A 565 -35.25 -13.17 15.11
N ASP A 566 -35.50 -11.96 14.64
CA ASP A 566 -36.42 -11.60 13.57
C ASP A 566 -35.92 -11.94 12.15
N GLY A 567 -34.70 -12.45 12.02
CA GLY A 567 -34.13 -12.92 10.76
C GLY A 567 -33.40 -11.86 9.94
N VAL A 568 -33.24 -10.62 10.46
CA VAL A 568 -32.42 -9.60 9.79
C VAL A 568 -30.94 -9.85 9.99
N ILE A 569 -30.22 -9.64 8.89
CA ILE A 569 -28.79 -9.85 8.76
C ILE A 569 -28.12 -8.48 8.72
N THR A 570 -27.32 -8.19 9.74
CA THR A 570 -26.48 -7.00 9.79
C THR A 570 -25.14 -7.30 9.14
N VAL A 571 -24.82 -6.55 8.09
CA VAL A 571 -23.56 -6.65 7.35
C VAL A 571 -22.82 -5.33 7.48
N ASP A 572 -21.66 -5.36 8.14
CA ASP A 572 -20.80 -4.19 8.23
C ASP A 572 -19.79 -4.24 7.08
N THR A 573 -20.13 -3.55 6.00
CA THR A 573 -19.21 -3.40 4.87
C THR A 573 -18.09 -2.40 5.21
N TYR A 574 -17.09 -2.24 4.34
CA TYR A 574 -16.06 -1.21 4.53
C TYR A 574 -16.62 0.20 4.55
N CYS A 575 -17.74 0.37 3.87
CA CYS A 575 -18.39 1.65 3.71
C CYS A 575 -19.30 1.92 4.87
N ARG A 576 -20.30 1.07 5.04
CA ARG A 576 -21.45 1.30 5.90
C ARG A 576 -22.09 -0.01 6.35
N GLN A 577 -22.94 0.11 7.35
CA GLN A 577 -23.78 -0.98 7.82
C GLN A 577 -24.99 -1.13 6.89
N ARG A 578 -25.19 -2.34 6.39
CA ARG A 578 -26.35 -2.73 5.59
C ARG A 578 -27.16 -3.75 6.36
N LEU A 579 -28.48 -3.67 6.23
CA LEU A 579 -29.42 -4.60 6.79
C LEU A 579 -30.10 -5.35 5.66
N TYR A 580 -30.10 -6.67 5.74
CA TYR A 580 -30.71 -7.56 4.77
C TYR A 580 -31.78 -8.41 5.43
N ASN A 581 -32.83 -8.71 4.68
CA ASN A 581 -33.79 -9.74 5.04
C ASN A 581 -33.15 -11.14 4.90
N LYS A 582 -33.81 -12.15 5.48
CA LYS A 582 -33.40 -13.56 5.39
C LYS A 582 -33.33 -14.12 3.95
N ASP A 583 -34.01 -13.49 3.00
CA ASP A 583 -33.99 -13.85 1.59
C ASP A 583 -32.88 -13.15 0.79
N GLY A 584 -32.06 -12.33 1.46
CA GLY A 584 -30.99 -11.57 0.83
C GLY A 584 -31.39 -10.22 0.24
N SER A 585 -32.67 -9.83 0.34
CA SER A 585 -33.10 -8.52 -0.12
C SER A 585 -32.59 -7.41 0.82
N LEU A 586 -32.10 -6.31 0.23
CA LEU A 586 -31.61 -5.15 0.99
C LEU A 586 -32.81 -4.45 1.65
N LEU A 587 -32.79 -4.40 2.97
CA LEU A 587 -33.81 -3.75 3.79
C LEU A 587 -33.46 -2.27 4.01
N TRP A 588 -32.25 -2.01 4.49
CA TRP A 588 -31.78 -0.66 4.84
C TRP A 588 -30.26 -0.54 4.70
N GLN A 589 -29.77 0.69 4.54
CA GLN A 589 -28.35 1.03 4.52
C GLN A 589 -28.20 2.34 5.30
N TYR A 590 -27.42 2.29 6.38
CA TYR A 590 -27.03 3.48 7.13
C TYR A 590 -26.00 4.29 6.36
#